data_AF-A0A936WIP2-F1
#
_entry.id   AF-A0A936WIP2-F1
#
_cell.length_a   1.000
_cell.length_b   1.000
_cell.length_c   1.000
_cell.angle_alpha   90.00
_cell.angle_beta   90.00
_cell.angle_gamma   90.00
#
_symmetry.space_group_name_H-M   'P 1'
#
loop_
_entity.id
_entity.type
_entity.pdbx_description
1 polymer ?
#
loop_
_entity_poly.entity_id
_entity_poly.type
_entity_poly.pdbx_seq_one_letter_code
_entity_poly.pdbx_strand_id
1 'polypeptide(L)'
;MRDSESWNIAAGRDVLNWGAAQFRSPASPFYFDGGRSNPIRALIGMDVLKVTWTPNMQYSVNLVRIVRSGDSNIQTDQWRNSWLAKFDRRGENWSAGAVAVKTPHTSTFYGVYAQQTLNDALMIYGELGSSVPPFALQLSADISQPFIVQMPAPRNNTILMGAAYTFENGNALNAEYLREGKYNAEEQRAYFQRAAIQSAMALGLLPV
;
A
#
# COMPACT_ATOMS: atom_id res chain seq x y z
N MET A 1 4.64 23.20 -29.30
CA MET A 1 3.72 22.12 -28.88
C MET A 1 2.75 22.72 -27.88
N ARG A 2 1.44 22.62 -28.13
CA ARG A 2 0.42 23.04 -27.16
C ARG A 2 0.36 21.95 -26.09
N ASP A 3 0.72 22.27 -24.85
CA ASP A 3 0.40 21.44 -23.70
C ASP A 3 -1.13 21.29 -23.66
N SER A 4 -1.63 20.11 -23.99
CA SER A 4 -3.06 19.82 -23.89
C SER A 4 -3.38 19.58 -22.42
N GLU A 5 -3.64 20.66 -21.70
CA GLU A 5 -4.33 20.58 -20.43
C GLU A 5 -5.65 19.83 -20.63
N SER A 6 -5.94 18.89 -19.73
CA SER A 6 -7.17 18.12 -19.75
C SER A 6 -7.75 17.93 -18.36
N TRP A 7 -9.08 17.93 -18.32
CA TRP A 7 -9.89 17.68 -17.14
C TRP A 7 -10.88 16.57 -17.45
N ASN A 8 -11.05 15.65 -16.51
CA ASN A 8 -12.01 14.56 -16.61
C ASN A 8 -12.76 14.39 -15.29
N ILE A 9 -14.06 14.16 -15.39
CA ILE A 9 -14.91 13.79 -14.27
C ILE A 9 -15.54 12.45 -14.61
N ALA A 10 -15.45 11.49 -13.70
CA ALA A 10 -15.97 10.15 -13.87
C ALA A 10 -16.68 9.69 -12.59
N ALA A 11 -17.77 8.95 -12.76
CA ALA A 11 -18.45 8.26 -11.67
C ALA A 11 -18.68 6.81 -12.11
N GLY A 12 -18.44 5.86 -11.21
CA GLY A 12 -18.58 4.44 -11.52
C GLY A 12 -17.77 3.57 -10.58
N ARG A 13 -17.54 2.32 -11.00
CA ARG A 13 -16.73 1.37 -10.25
C ARG A 13 -15.30 1.37 -10.79
N ASP A 14 -14.32 1.53 -9.90
CA ASP A 14 -12.91 1.64 -10.27
C ASP A 14 -12.00 0.82 -9.35
N VAL A 15 -10.89 0.33 -9.90
CA VAL A 15 -9.83 -0.37 -9.15
C VAL A 15 -8.69 0.62 -8.91
N LEU A 16 -8.64 1.15 -7.70
CA LEU A 16 -7.65 2.14 -7.28
C LEU A 16 -6.30 1.48 -6.95
N ASN A 17 -5.49 1.19 -7.97
CA ASN A 17 -4.17 0.57 -7.82
C ASN A 17 -3.04 1.42 -8.44
N TRP A 18 -1.83 1.29 -7.93
CA TRP A 18 -0.63 2.01 -8.37
C TRP A 18 0.63 1.30 -7.86
N GLY A 19 1.79 1.87 -8.13
CA GLY A 19 3.06 1.31 -7.67
C GLY A 19 3.59 0.20 -8.58
N ALA A 20 4.91 0.05 -8.56
CA ALA A 20 5.67 -0.86 -9.42
C ALA A 20 5.95 -2.21 -8.74
N ALA A 21 5.67 -2.32 -7.44
CA ALA A 21 5.97 -3.52 -6.69
C ALA A 21 5.18 -4.73 -7.19
N GLN A 22 5.87 -5.86 -7.25
CA GLN A 22 5.39 -7.12 -7.79
C GLN A 22 4.66 -7.96 -6.74
N PHE A 23 5.14 -8.01 -5.50
CA PHE A 23 4.57 -8.90 -4.48
C PHE A 23 3.74 -8.18 -3.42
N ARG A 24 4.18 -7.01 -2.96
CA ARG A 24 3.49 -6.21 -1.92
C ARG A 24 3.58 -4.74 -2.28
N SER A 25 2.50 -3.97 -2.16
CA SER A 25 2.50 -2.53 -2.43
C SER A 25 2.25 -1.74 -1.14
N PRO A 26 3.32 -1.33 -0.42
CA PRO A 26 3.19 -0.48 0.75
C PRO A 26 2.45 0.84 0.48
N ALA A 27 2.59 1.38 -0.73
CA ALA A 27 1.96 2.65 -1.09
C ALA A 27 0.44 2.52 -1.33
N SER A 28 -0.10 1.31 -1.43
CA SER A 28 -1.52 1.04 -1.71
C SER A 28 -2.27 0.61 -0.43
N PRO A 29 -3.21 1.42 0.09
CA PRO A 29 -3.96 1.08 1.29
C PRO A 29 -5.11 0.09 1.01
N PHE A 30 -5.50 -0.08 -0.26
CA PHE A 30 -6.68 -0.85 -0.64
C PHE A 30 -6.34 -2.30 -1.02
N TYR A 31 -5.21 -2.50 -1.70
CA TYR A 31 -4.83 -3.78 -2.26
C TYR A 31 -3.39 -4.09 -1.87
N PHE A 32 -3.24 -4.91 -0.83
CA PHE A 32 -1.96 -5.23 -0.23
C PHE A 32 -0.90 -5.76 -1.22
N ASP A 33 -1.33 -6.55 -2.21
CA ASP A 33 -0.50 -7.14 -3.25
C ASP A 33 -0.85 -6.64 -4.67
N GLY A 34 -1.78 -5.67 -4.78
CA GLY A 34 -2.29 -5.21 -6.06
C GLY A 34 -2.88 -6.31 -6.94
N GLY A 35 -3.31 -7.46 -6.38
CA GLY A 35 -3.85 -8.61 -7.12
C GLY A 35 -2.80 -9.46 -7.84
N ARG A 36 -1.51 -9.19 -7.61
CA ARG A 36 -0.39 -9.85 -8.31
C ARG A 36 -0.01 -11.21 -7.70
N SER A 37 -0.34 -11.48 -6.44
CA SER A 37 0.00 -12.76 -5.79
C SER A 37 -0.99 -13.88 -6.07
N ASN A 38 -2.24 -13.55 -6.46
CA ASN A 38 -3.26 -14.52 -6.84
C ASN A 38 -4.05 -14.01 -8.06
N PRO A 39 -3.63 -14.38 -9.28
CA PRO A 39 -4.24 -13.87 -10.51
C PRO A 39 -5.67 -14.37 -10.74
N ILE A 40 -6.10 -15.43 -10.05
CA ILE A 40 -7.49 -15.95 -10.13
C ILE A 40 -8.43 -15.08 -9.29
N ARG A 41 -7.91 -14.36 -8.28
CA ARG A 41 -8.71 -13.49 -7.41
C ARG A 41 -8.89 -12.12 -8.06
N ALA A 42 -10.12 -11.81 -8.45
CA ALA A 42 -10.47 -10.48 -8.93
C ALA A 42 -10.30 -9.41 -7.83
N LEU A 43 -9.71 -8.28 -8.19
CA LEU A 43 -9.72 -7.09 -7.35
C LEU A 43 -11.13 -6.51 -7.31
N ILE A 44 -11.65 -6.29 -6.10
CA ILE A 44 -12.98 -5.74 -5.89
C ILE A 44 -12.92 -4.23 -6.15
N GLY A 45 -13.52 -3.77 -7.24
CA GLY A 45 -13.62 -2.34 -7.53
C GLY A 45 -14.51 -1.60 -6.52
N MET A 46 -14.18 -0.33 -6.28
CA MET A 46 -14.91 0.56 -5.38
C MET A 46 -15.81 1.51 -6.17
N ASP A 47 -16.96 1.87 -5.61
CA ASP A 47 -17.83 2.86 -6.24
C ASP A 47 -17.30 4.26 -5.90
N VAL A 48 -16.93 5.02 -6.93
CA VAL A 48 -16.19 6.27 -6.81
C VAL A 48 -16.80 7.41 -7.64
N LEU A 49 -16.55 8.62 -7.17
CA LEU A 49 -16.59 9.85 -7.97
C LEU A 49 -15.16 10.38 -8.06
N LYS A 50 -14.65 10.56 -9.28
CA LYS A 50 -13.26 10.92 -9.56
C LYS A 50 -13.19 12.17 -10.41
N VAL A 51 -12.31 13.07 -10.01
CA VAL A 51 -11.87 14.21 -10.81
C VAL A 51 -10.39 14.02 -11.12
N THR A 52 -10.04 14.05 -12.39
CA THR A 52 -8.66 13.95 -12.87
C THR A 52 -8.29 15.23 -13.59
N TRP A 53 -7.15 15.79 -13.23
CA TRP A 53 -6.53 16.93 -13.89
C TRP A 53 -5.16 16.53 -14.41
N THR A 54 -4.90 16.81 -15.68
CA THR A 54 -3.64 16.54 -16.34
C THR A 54 -3.23 17.80 -17.06
N PRO A 55 -2.45 18.69 -16.41
CA PRO A 55 -2.08 19.98 -16.99
C PRO A 55 -1.16 19.84 -18.21
N ASN A 56 -0.38 18.76 -18.28
CA ASN A 56 0.43 18.39 -19.43
C ASN A 56 0.74 16.88 -19.38
N MET A 57 1.56 16.39 -20.31
CA MET A 57 1.88 14.96 -20.40
C MET A 57 2.65 14.41 -19.19
N GLN A 58 3.33 15.26 -18.42
CA GLN A 58 4.21 14.86 -17.32
C GLN A 58 3.51 14.78 -15.96
N TYR A 59 2.37 15.46 -15.75
CA TYR A 59 1.74 15.58 -14.45
C TYR A 59 0.28 15.10 -14.47
N SER A 60 -0.16 14.45 -13.40
CA SER A 60 -1.58 14.13 -13.19
C SER A 60 -1.94 14.27 -11.71
N VAL A 61 -3.11 14.85 -11.44
CA VAL A 61 -3.72 14.95 -10.12
C VAL A 61 -5.06 14.24 -10.17
N ASN A 62 -5.33 13.39 -9.19
CA ASN A 62 -6.62 12.72 -9.04
C ASN A 62 -7.18 13.01 -7.65
N LEU A 63 -8.42 13.48 -7.60
CA LEU A 63 -9.21 13.56 -6.39
C LEU A 63 -10.37 12.59 -6.51
N VAL A 64 -10.46 11.65 -5.59
CA VAL A 64 -11.42 10.55 -5.61
C VAL A 64 -12.21 10.52 -4.32
N ARG A 65 -13.53 10.53 -4.45
CA ARG A 65 -14.46 10.25 -3.37
C ARG A 65 -14.88 8.80 -3.45
N ILE A 66 -14.60 8.03 -2.40
CA ILE A 66 -15.05 6.64 -2.29
C ILE A 66 -16.42 6.65 -1.62
N VAL A 67 -17.44 6.23 -2.36
CA VAL A 67 -18.84 6.23 -1.91
C VAL A 67 -19.13 4.91 -1.18
N ARG A 68 -18.60 3.79 -1.68
CA ARG A 68 -18.78 2.44 -1.13
C ARG A 68 -17.55 1.58 -1.40
N SER A 69 -17.17 0.73 -0.44
CA SER A 69 -16.01 -0.18 -0.55
C SER A 69 -16.19 -1.37 -1.51
N GLY A 70 -17.21 -1.39 -2.36
CA GLY A 70 -17.57 -2.57 -3.17
C GLY A 70 -18.17 -3.71 -2.32
N ASP A 71 -18.61 -4.79 -2.98
CA ASP A 71 -19.25 -5.92 -2.31
C ASP A 71 -18.20 -6.86 -1.70
N SER A 72 -17.97 -6.75 -0.39
CA SER A 72 -17.30 -7.82 0.36
C SER A 72 -18.11 -8.15 1.60
N ASN A 73 -18.66 -9.36 1.65
CA ASN A 73 -19.50 -9.86 2.73
C ASN A 73 -18.75 -10.09 4.07
N ILE A 74 -17.47 -9.69 4.19
CA ILE A 74 -16.60 -10.11 5.31
C ILE A 74 -15.76 -8.98 5.91
N GLN A 75 -15.81 -7.74 5.41
CA GLN A 75 -15.17 -6.61 6.10
C GLN A 75 -16.14 -5.43 6.13
N THR A 76 -16.33 -4.86 7.32
CA THR A 76 -16.92 -3.53 7.51
C THR A 76 -16.44 -2.61 6.40
N ASP A 77 -17.36 -1.85 5.79
CA ASP A 77 -17.18 -0.89 4.68
C ASP A 77 -16.19 0.23 5.07
N GLN A 78 -14.93 -0.15 5.34
CA GLN A 78 -13.93 0.66 6.02
C GLN A 78 -13.44 1.81 5.15
N TRP A 79 -13.65 1.73 3.83
CA TRP A 79 -13.31 2.78 2.88
C TRP A 79 -14.53 3.60 2.48
N ARG A 80 -15.70 3.33 3.07
CA ARG A 80 -16.89 4.14 2.85
C ARG A 80 -16.59 5.56 3.20
N ASN A 81 -17.07 6.46 2.35
CA ASN A 81 -16.99 7.87 2.63
C ASN A 81 -15.54 8.33 2.86
N SER A 82 -14.58 7.72 2.17
CA SER A 82 -13.19 8.13 2.18
C SER A 82 -12.88 9.11 1.05
N TRP A 83 -11.82 9.88 1.24
CA TRP A 83 -11.23 10.74 0.22
C TRP A 83 -9.84 10.26 -0.11
N LEU A 84 -9.52 10.20 -1.40
CA LEU A 84 -8.18 9.92 -1.92
C LEU A 84 -7.73 11.12 -2.75
N ALA A 85 -6.53 11.61 -2.45
CA ALA A 85 -5.80 12.54 -3.29
C ALA A 85 -4.55 11.84 -3.81
N LYS A 86 -4.29 11.94 -5.10
CA LYS A 86 -3.15 11.33 -5.77
C LYS A 86 -2.48 12.34 -6.68
N PHE A 87 -1.17 12.37 -6.65
CA PHE A 87 -0.33 13.14 -7.55
C PHE A 87 0.65 12.21 -8.23
N ASP A 88 0.76 12.31 -9.55
CA ASP A 88 1.66 11.54 -10.39
C ASP A 88 2.52 12.49 -11.21
N ARG A 89 3.80 12.14 -11.33
CA ARG A 89 4.75 12.78 -12.23
C ARG A 89 5.50 11.71 -13.01
N ARG A 90 5.68 11.93 -14.31
CA ARG A 90 6.43 11.04 -15.20
C ARG A 90 7.39 11.81 -16.10
N GLY A 91 8.53 11.20 -16.35
CA GLY A 91 9.48 11.56 -17.40
C GLY A 91 9.60 10.42 -18.41
N GLU A 92 10.68 10.44 -19.19
CA GLU A 92 10.91 9.44 -20.25
C GLU A 92 11.26 8.06 -19.68
N ASN A 93 12.09 8.01 -18.64
CA ASN A 93 12.60 6.77 -18.05
C ASN A 93 12.24 6.64 -16.55
N TRP A 94 11.36 7.48 -16.03
CA TRP A 94 10.98 7.43 -14.62
C TRP A 94 9.55 7.87 -14.39
N SER A 95 8.96 7.40 -13.29
CA SER A 95 7.68 7.91 -12.80
C SER A 95 7.64 7.84 -11.29
N ALA A 96 7.02 8.83 -10.66
CA ALA A 96 6.82 8.86 -9.22
C ALA A 96 5.43 9.40 -8.91
N GLY A 97 4.90 8.99 -7.76
CA GLY A 97 3.62 9.49 -7.28
C GLY A 97 3.53 9.48 -5.78
N ALA A 98 2.58 10.27 -5.29
CA ALA A 98 2.22 10.34 -3.90
C ALA A 98 0.70 10.20 -3.76
N VAL A 99 0.27 9.58 -2.68
CA VAL A 99 -1.13 9.36 -2.36
C VAL A 99 -1.38 9.74 -0.91
N ALA A 100 -2.56 10.31 -0.66
CA ALA A 100 -3.09 10.51 0.68
C ALA A 100 -4.52 9.98 0.70
N VAL A 101 -4.85 9.14 1.68
CA VAL A 101 -6.19 8.61 1.86
C VAL A 101 -6.68 8.93 3.25
N LYS A 102 -7.81 9.64 3.33
CA LYS A 102 -8.49 9.98 4.57
C LYS A 102 -9.80 9.21 4.65
N THR A 103 -9.86 8.29 5.60
CA THR A 103 -11.07 7.57 5.97
C THR A 103 -11.73 8.25 7.18
N PRO A 104 -13.08 8.25 7.29
CA PRO A 104 -13.76 8.75 8.47
C PRO A 104 -13.28 8.04 9.73
N HIS A 105 -13.09 8.80 10.82
CA HIS A 105 -12.72 8.29 12.15
C HIS A 105 -11.37 7.56 12.25
N THR A 106 -10.53 7.59 11.21
CA THR A 106 -9.17 7.04 11.25
C THR A 106 -8.13 8.07 10.85
N SER A 107 -6.86 7.79 11.12
CA SER A 107 -5.77 8.67 10.68
C SER A 107 -5.55 8.56 9.17
N THR A 108 -5.02 9.63 8.58
CA THR A 108 -4.68 9.66 7.16
C THR A 108 -3.57 8.66 6.85
N PHE A 109 -3.77 7.87 5.79
CA PHE A 109 -2.75 7.06 5.15
C PHE A 109 -1.97 7.91 4.15
N TYR A 110 -0.66 7.72 4.09
CA TYR A 110 0.21 8.34 3.08
C TYR A 110 1.00 7.26 2.35
N GLY A 111 1.07 7.37 1.03
CA GLY A 111 1.84 6.48 0.17
C GLY A 111 2.72 7.28 -0.78
N VAL A 112 3.93 6.80 -1.05
CA VAL A 112 4.81 7.33 -2.09
C VAL A 112 5.36 6.15 -2.87
N TYR A 113 5.48 6.29 -4.18
CA TYR A 113 6.12 5.29 -5.02
C TYR A 113 6.92 5.97 -6.11
N ALA A 114 7.99 5.31 -6.55
CA ALA A 114 8.80 5.74 -7.67
C ALA A 114 9.38 4.54 -8.39
N GLN A 115 9.59 4.69 -9.69
CA GLN A 115 10.33 3.75 -10.52
C GLN A 115 11.21 4.53 -11.49
N GLN A 116 12.35 3.94 -11.84
CA GLN A 116 13.27 4.46 -12.82
C GLN A 116 13.92 3.32 -13.60
N THR A 117 13.84 3.41 -14.92
CA THR A 117 14.56 2.58 -15.87
C THR A 117 15.95 3.17 -16.05
N LEU A 118 16.98 2.44 -15.61
CA LEU A 118 18.37 2.88 -15.66
C LEU A 118 19.01 2.63 -17.02
N ASN A 119 18.58 1.55 -17.69
CA ASN A 119 18.98 1.18 -19.06
C ASN A 119 17.91 0.23 -19.64
N ASP A 120 18.16 -0.29 -20.85
CA ASP A 120 17.22 -1.15 -21.59
C ASP A 120 16.81 -2.44 -20.85
N ALA A 121 17.61 -2.88 -19.88
CA ALA A 121 17.40 -4.14 -19.15
C ALA A 121 17.03 -3.93 -17.68
N LEU A 122 17.43 -2.84 -17.03
CA LEU A 122 17.36 -2.66 -15.59
C LEU A 122 16.40 -1.54 -15.18
N MET A 123 15.43 -1.90 -14.35
CA MET A 123 14.54 -0.97 -13.66
C MET A 123 14.71 -1.10 -12.14
N ILE A 124 14.78 0.04 -11.45
CA ILE A 124 14.69 0.11 -9.98
C ILE A 124 13.39 0.79 -9.57
N TYR A 125 12.87 0.42 -8.41
CA TYR A 125 11.66 1.03 -7.88
C TYR A 125 11.64 0.96 -6.36
N GLY A 126 10.79 1.79 -5.77
CA GLY A 126 10.56 1.78 -4.34
C GLY A 126 9.20 2.35 -3.97
N GLU A 127 8.70 1.89 -2.83
CA GLU A 127 7.43 2.30 -2.27
C GLU A 127 7.56 2.55 -0.77
N LEU A 128 6.81 3.53 -0.27
CA LEU A 128 6.68 3.82 1.14
C LEU A 128 5.19 3.96 1.45
N GLY A 129 4.74 3.26 2.49
CA GLY A 129 3.41 3.39 3.06
C GLY A 129 3.48 3.82 4.52
N SER A 130 2.64 4.76 4.93
CA SER A 130 2.52 5.22 6.31
C SER A 130 1.06 5.17 6.76
N SER A 131 0.78 4.38 7.79
CA SER A 131 -0.59 4.15 8.28
C SER A 131 -0.66 4.12 9.80
N VAL A 132 -1.86 4.33 10.33
CA VAL A 132 -2.18 4.09 11.74
C VAL A 132 -3.23 2.99 11.78
N PRO A 133 -2.85 1.71 11.99
CA PRO A 133 -3.82 0.65 12.11
C PRO A 133 -4.68 0.84 13.37
N PRO A 134 -5.90 0.28 13.41
CA PRO A 134 -6.80 0.42 14.55
C PRO A 134 -6.22 -0.17 15.83
N PHE A 135 -5.42 -1.24 15.70
CA PHE A 135 -4.72 -1.89 16.81
C PHE A 135 -3.36 -2.41 16.38
N ALA A 136 -2.45 -2.54 17.34
CA ALA A 136 -1.19 -3.27 17.21
C ALA A 136 -0.89 -4.04 18.48
N LEU A 137 -0.18 -5.15 18.36
CA LEU A 137 0.39 -5.83 19.52
C LEU A 137 1.62 -5.04 19.94
N GLN A 138 1.64 -4.54 21.17
CA GLN A 138 2.85 -4.00 21.76
C GLN A 138 3.72 -5.18 22.18
N LEU A 139 4.86 -5.30 21.52
CA LEU A 139 5.87 -6.31 21.83
C LEU A 139 6.79 -5.76 22.91
N SER A 140 7.12 -6.61 23.87
CA SER A 140 8.20 -6.37 24.81
C SER A 140 9.35 -7.31 24.46
N ALA A 141 10.59 -6.83 24.57
CA ALA A 141 11.77 -7.68 24.48
C ALA A 141 11.83 -8.71 25.63
N ASP A 142 11.13 -8.44 26.74
CA ASP A 142 10.96 -9.39 27.84
C ASP A 142 9.88 -10.43 27.51
N ILE A 143 10.28 -11.68 27.34
CA ILE A 143 9.41 -12.81 26.98
C ILE A 143 8.34 -13.08 28.06
N SER A 144 8.60 -12.73 29.32
CA SER A 144 7.69 -13.00 30.45
C SER A 144 6.48 -12.06 30.50
N GLN A 145 6.55 -10.89 29.85
CA GLN A 145 5.45 -9.94 29.77
C GLN A 145 4.35 -10.46 28.83
N PRO A 146 3.05 -10.29 29.15
CA PRO A 146 1.97 -10.67 28.24
C PRO A 146 1.97 -9.81 26.96
N PHE A 147 1.25 -10.25 25.93
CA PHE A 147 0.95 -9.40 24.78
C PHE A 147 -0.03 -8.31 25.21
N ILE A 148 0.33 -7.04 24.98
CA ILE A 148 -0.55 -5.90 25.24
C ILE A 148 -1.10 -5.41 23.90
N VAL A 149 -2.41 -5.24 23.79
CA VAL A 149 -3.01 -4.63 22.60
C VAL A 149 -3.04 -3.12 22.77
N GLN A 150 -2.35 -2.40 21.90
CA GLN A 150 -2.35 -0.94 21.88
C GLN A 150 -3.40 -0.41 20.91
N MET A 151 -4.26 0.48 21.39
CA MET A 151 -5.31 1.15 20.60
C MET A 151 -5.35 2.66 20.94
N PRO A 152 -5.21 3.57 19.96
CA PRO A 152 -4.80 3.29 18.58
C PRO A 152 -3.32 2.86 18.51
N ALA A 153 -2.96 2.08 17.49
CA ALA A 153 -1.58 1.73 17.25
C ALA A 153 -0.72 2.99 16.98
N PRO A 154 0.60 2.96 17.21
CA PRO A 154 1.49 3.98 16.70
C PRO A 154 1.50 3.96 15.17
N ARG A 155 1.84 5.11 14.56
CA ARG A 155 2.04 5.20 13.12
C ARG A 155 3.17 4.26 12.69
N ASN A 156 2.88 3.41 11.72
CA ASN A 156 3.84 2.47 11.16
C ASN A 156 4.17 2.88 9.71
N ASN A 157 5.46 2.73 9.37
CA ASN A 157 5.96 2.95 8.02
C ASN A 157 6.45 1.63 7.44
N THR A 158 6.04 1.32 6.23
CA THR A 158 6.52 0.15 5.48
C THR A 158 7.22 0.65 4.23
N ILE A 159 8.44 0.16 3.99
CA ILE A 159 9.28 0.56 2.88
C ILE A 159 9.58 -0.67 2.04
N LEU A 160 9.45 -0.55 0.73
CA LEU A 160 9.89 -1.54 -0.23
C LEU A 160 10.87 -0.89 -1.21
N MET A 161 11.92 -1.62 -1.54
CA MET A 161 12.82 -1.31 -2.65
C MET A 161 12.97 -2.55 -3.51
N GLY A 162 12.97 -2.39 -4.82
CA GLY A 162 13.10 -3.51 -5.74
C GLY A 162 13.85 -3.15 -7.00
N ALA A 163 14.29 -4.20 -7.68
CA ALA A 163 14.91 -4.14 -8.99
C ALA A 163 14.35 -5.23 -9.89
N ALA A 164 14.20 -4.92 -11.17
CA ALA A 164 13.79 -5.82 -12.22
C ALA A 164 14.85 -5.79 -13.33
N TYR A 165 15.39 -6.95 -13.68
CA TYR A 165 16.36 -7.11 -14.76
C TYR A 165 15.78 -8.02 -15.85
N THR A 166 15.71 -7.52 -17.08
CA THR A 166 15.23 -8.26 -18.24
C THR A 166 16.42 -8.78 -19.06
N PHE A 167 16.51 -10.09 -19.23
CA PHE A 167 17.53 -10.74 -20.05
C PHE A 167 17.19 -10.63 -21.54
N GLU A 168 18.18 -10.78 -22.41
CA GLU A 168 17.99 -10.74 -23.88
C GLU A 168 17.01 -11.81 -24.40
N ASN A 169 16.86 -12.92 -23.67
CA ASN A 169 15.90 -13.98 -23.99
C ASN A 169 14.45 -13.64 -23.59
N GLY A 170 14.19 -12.44 -23.07
CA GLY A 170 12.87 -11.96 -22.65
C GLY A 170 12.44 -12.37 -21.25
N ASN A 171 13.23 -13.20 -20.54
CA ASN A 171 12.95 -13.51 -19.14
C ASN A 171 13.27 -12.31 -18.25
N ALA A 172 12.62 -12.21 -17.10
CA ALA A 172 12.89 -11.16 -16.12
C ALA A 172 13.18 -11.74 -14.73
N LEU A 173 14.20 -11.20 -14.06
CA LEU A 173 14.51 -11.44 -12.66
C LEU A 173 14.07 -10.24 -11.82
N ASN A 174 13.25 -10.49 -10.80
CA ASN A 174 12.80 -9.47 -9.86
C ASN A 174 13.37 -9.77 -8.46
N ALA A 175 13.91 -8.74 -7.82
CA ALA A 175 14.36 -8.80 -6.43
C ALA A 175 13.69 -7.66 -5.65
N GLU A 176 13.00 -7.99 -4.56
CA GLU A 176 12.35 -7.01 -3.67
C GLU A 176 12.83 -7.19 -2.23
N TYR A 177 13.10 -6.07 -1.58
CA TYR A 177 13.37 -5.98 -0.15
C TYR A 177 12.27 -5.16 0.51
N LEU A 178 11.57 -5.78 1.47
CA LEU A 178 10.51 -5.14 2.25
C LEU A 178 10.96 -5.00 3.71
N ARG A 179 10.76 -3.80 4.26
CA ARG A 179 10.99 -3.50 5.68
C ARG A 179 9.74 -2.89 6.30
N GLU A 180 9.22 -3.56 7.32
CA GLU A 180 8.16 -3.04 8.18
C GLU A 180 8.76 -2.33 9.40
N GLY A 181 8.38 -1.08 9.64
CA GLY A 181 8.86 -0.28 10.77
C GLY A 181 8.15 -0.55 12.08
N LYS A 182 7.34 -1.62 12.17
CA LYS A 182 6.42 -1.85 13.28
C LYS A 182 7.13 -2.26 14.57
N TYR A 183 8.23 -3.01 14.45
CA TYR A 183 8.94 -3.62 15.57
C TYR A 183 10.45 -3.61 15.33
N ASN A 184 11.23 -3.48 16.40
CA ASN A 184 12.68 -3.63 16.33
C ASN A 184 13.09 -5.13 16.31
N ALA A 185 14.36 -5.41 16.01
CA ALA A 185 14.84 -6.78 15.84
C ALA A 185 14.73 -7.64 17.13
N GLU A 186 14.86 -7.01 18.30
CA GLU A 186 14.78 -7.70 19.60
C GLU A 186 13.33 -8.06 19.94
N GLU A 187 12.40 -7.11 19.75
CA GLU A 187 10.96 -7.31 19.89
C GLU A 187 10.44 -8.41 18.95
N GLN A 188 10.92 -8.45 17.70
CA GLN A 188 10.55 -9.50 16.74
C GLN A 188 11.07 -10.88 17.18
N ARG A 189 12.31 -10.97 17.67
CA ARG A 189 12.85 -12.23 18.19
C ARG A 189 12.08 -12.71 19.40
N ALA A 190 11.80 -11.82 20.35
CA ALA A 190 11.00 -12.12 21.52
C ALA A 190 9.57 -12.56 21.15
N TYR A 191 8.97 -11.95 20.12
CA TYR A 191 7.68 -12.40 19.58
C TYR A 191 7.73 -13.84 19.08
N PHE A 192 8.68 -14.19 18.22
CA PHE A 192 8.75 -15.55 17.67
C PHE A 192 9.08 -16.60 18.75
N GLN A 193 9.92 -16.23 19.73
CA GLN A 193 10.20 -17.09 20.89
C GLN A 193 8.96 -17.28 21.76
N ARG A 194 8.20 -16.21 22.04
CA ARG A 194 6.95 -16.29 22.81
C ARG A 194 5.86 -17.04 22.05
N ALA A 195 5.75 -16.84 20.74
CA ALA A 195 4.78 -17.51 19.88
C ALA A 195 5.00 -19.03 19.81
N ALA A 196 6.25 -19.48 19.90
CA ALA A 196 6.58 -20.91 20.00
C ALA A 196 6.12 -21.53 21.33
N ILE A 197 5.98 -20.73 22.40
CA ILE A 197 5.58 -21.16 23.75
C ILE A 197 4.07 -20.94 24.00
N GLN A 198 3.48 -19.89 23.43
CA GLN A 198 2.09 -19.44 23.59
C GLN A 198 1.43 -19.15 22.24
N SER A 199 1.19 -20.21 21.46
CA SER A 199 0.73 -20.13 20.07
C SER A 199 -0.68 -19.53 19.89
N ALA A 200 -1.59 -19.70 20.86
CA ALA A 200 -2.97 -19.22 20.76
C ALA A 200 -3.09 -17.69 20.74
N MET A 201 -2.27 -16.97 21.53
CA MET A 201 -2.31 -15.50 21.61
C MET A 201 -1.49 -14.81 20.51
N ALA A 202 -0.48 -15.49 19.96
CA ALA A 202 0.34 -14.96 18.85
C ALA A 202 -0.47 -14.79 17.55
N LEU A 203 -1.54 -15.58 17.37
CA LEU A 203 -2.45 -15.47 16.22
C LEU A 203 -3.46 -14.31 16.34
N GLY A 204 -3.45 -13.54 17.43
CA GLY A 204 -4.40 -12.46 17.65
C GLY A 204 -5.84 -12.93 17.88
N LEU A 205 -6.02 -14.20 18.24
CA LEU A 205 -7.32 -14.72 18.70
C LEU A 205 -7.56 -14.16 20.09
N LEU A 206 -8.55 -13.27 20.22
CA LEU A 206 -9.05 -12.87 21.53
C LEU A 206 -9.45 -14.13 22.31
N PRO A 207 -9.14 -14.25 23.61
CA PRO A 207 -9.78 -15.26 24.43
C PRO A 207 -11.29 -15.01 24.37
N VAL A 208 -12.04 -16.07 24.08
CA VAL A 208 -13.51 -16.09 24.11
C VAL A 208 -13.99 -15.86 25.54
#